data_AF-A0A0Q4FDZ7-F1
#
_entry.id   AF-A0A0Q4FDZ7-F1
#
_cell.length_a   1.000
_cell.length_b   1.000
_cell.length_c   1.000
_cell.angle_alpha   90.00
_cell.angle_beta   90.00
_cell.angle_gamma   90.00
#
_symmetry.space_group_name_H-M   'P 1'
#
loop_
_entity.id
_entity.type
_entity.pdbx_description
1 polymer ?
#
loop_
_entity_poly.entity_id
_entity_poly.type
_entity_poly.pdbx_seq_one_letter_code
_entity_poly.pdbx_strand_id
1 'polypeptide(L)'
;MTKNANALKKLMSALEKHSRVANADKSSMKQVERATTRVREAASLYLSSLPAKKAMPNPFLDVLDDRLDEDTRATLAAEWNEAVQKIQEKSKK
;
A
#
# COMPACT_ATOMS: atom_id res chain seq x y z
N MET A 1 19.01 -12.56 -6.11
CA MET A 1 18.20 -11.34 -6.36
C MET A 1 16.99 -11.34 -5.44
N THR A 2 16.88 -10.36 -4.54
CA THR A 2 15.77 -10.27 -3.57
C THR A 2 14.44 -10.05 -4.30
N LYS A 3 13.45 -10.94 -4.06
CA LYS A 3 12.12 -10.91 -4.74
C LYS A 3 11.44 -9.52 -4.71
N ASN A 4 11.73 -8.75 -3.66
CA ASN A 4 11.21 -7.40 -3.41
C ASN A 4 11.75 -6.34 -4.40
N ALA A 5 13.04 -6.41 -4.78
CA ALA A 5 13.64 -5.49 -5.75
C ALA A 5 13.02 -5.65 -7.15
N ASN A 6 12.62 -6.87 -7.50
CA ASN A 6 11.91 -7.14 -8.77
C ASN A 6 10.45 -6.69 -8.72
N ALA A 7 9.78 -6.77 -7.56
CA ALA A 7 8.41 -6.31 -7.38
C ALA A 7 8.30 -4.77 -7.46
N LEU A 8 9.21 -4.05 -6.80
CA LEU A 8 9.27 -2.59 -6.87
C LEU A 8 9.53 -2.10 -8.30
N LYS A 9 10.51 -2.71 -9.00
CA LYS A 9 10.80 -2.38 -10.41
C LYS A 9 9.59 -2.60 -11.32
N LYS A 10 8.81 -3.67 -11.09
CA LYS A 10 7.58 -3.94 -11.84
C LYS A 10 6.51 -2.87 -11.59
N LEU A 11 6.34 -2.43 -10.33
CA LEU A 11 5.42 -1.35 -9.99
C LEU A 11 5.83 -0.02 -10.66
N MET A 12 7.10 0.35 -10.56
CA MET A 12 7.61 1.56 -11.20
C MET A 12 7.42 1.54 -12.73
N SER A 13 7.72 0.41 -13.38
CA SER A 13 7.52 0.27 -14.83
C SER A 13 6.03 0.32 -15.23
N ALA A 14 5.13 -0.21 -14.40
CA ALA A 14 3.70 -0.13 -14.66
C ALA A 14 3.19 1.32 -14.55
N LEU A 15 3.65 2.07 -13.54
CA LEU A 15 3.31 3.48 -13.36
C LEU A 15 3.82 4.37 -14.50
N GLU A 16 5.06 4.14 -14.94
CA GLU A 16 5.64 4.86 -16.08
C GLU A 16 4.86 4.57 -17.38
N LYS A 17 4.45 3.32 -17.60
CA LYS A 17 3.62 2.99 -18.77
C LYS A 17 2.23 3.60 -18.67
N HIS A 18 1.63 3.62 -17.47
CA HIS A 18 0.36 4.28 -17.24
C HIS A 18 0.44 5.78 -17.50
N SER A 19 1.46 6.48 -17.00
CA SER A 19 1.63 7.91 -17.25
C SER A 19 1.87 8.21 -18.74
N ARG A 20 2.65 7.39 -19.44
CA ARG A 20 2.85 7.54 -20.89
C ARG A 20 1.56 7.34 -21.68
N VAL A 21 0.74 6.35 -21.31
CA VAL A 21 -0.54 6.09 -21.99
C VAL A 21 -1.56 7.18 -21.65
N ALA A 22 -1.69 7.56 -20.37
CA ALA A 22 -2.64 8.58 -19.92
C ALA A 22 -2.35 9.98 -20.48
N ASN A 23 -1.08 10.32 -20.70
CA ASN A 23 -0.67 11.61 -21.28
C ASN A 23 -0.49 11.56 -22.81
N ALA A 24 -0.74 10.42 -23.46
CA ALA A 24 -0.65 10.34 -24.92
C ALA A 24 -1.94 10.83 -25.58
N ASP A 25 -1.81 11.80 -26.48
CA ASP A 25 -2.92 12.43 -27.22
C ASP A 25 -3.82 11.46 -27.99
N LYS A 26 -3.30 10.26 -28.34
CA LYS A 26 -4.00 9.24 -29.14
C LYS A 26 -4.29 7.96 -28.38
N SER A 27 -4.26 8.00 -27.05
CA SER A 27 -4.58 6.82 -26.24
C SER A 27 -6.09 6.55 -26.24
N SER A 28 -6.47 5.30 -26.46
CA SER A 28 -7.86 4.88 -26.32
C SER A 28 -8.17 4.57 -24.85
N MET A 29 -9.43 4.77 -24.45
CA MET A 29 -9.90 4.43 -23.09
C MET A 29 -9.54 3.00 -22.67
N LYS A 30 -9.66 2.03 -23.59
CA LYS A 30 -9.26 0.63 -23.35
C LYS A 30 -7.76 0.45 -23.08
N GLN A 31 -6.90 1.29 -23.65
CA GLN A 31 -5.46 1.25 -23.37
C GLN A 31 -5.14 1.82 -21.99
N VAL A 32 -5.82 2.89 -21.59
CA VAL A 32 -5.72 3.46 -20.25
C VAL A 32 -6.18 2.43 -19.23
N GLU A 33 -7.37 1.84 -19.41
CA GLU A 33 -7.89 0.78 -18.51
C GLU A 33 -6.92 -0.39 -18.35
N ARG A 34 -6.35 -0.90 -19.45
CA ARG A 34 -5.34 -1.97 -19.40
C ARG A 34 -4.08 -1.55 -18.65
N ALA A 35 -3.65 -0.29 -18.80
CA ALA A 35 -2.51 0.24 -18.07
C ALA A 35 -2.82 0.36 -16.57
N THR A 36 -4.03 0.80 -16.21
CA THR A 36 -4.50 0.90 -14.83
C THR A 36 -4.57 -0.48 -14.16
N THR A 37 -5.08 -1.49 -14.86
CA THR A 37 -5.11 -2.88 -14.37
C THR A 37 -3.70 -3.39 -14.08
N ARG A 38 -2.72 -3.12 -14.96
CA ARG A 38 -1.32 -3.51 -14.73
C ARG A 38 -0.68 -2.81 -13.55
N VAL A 39 -1.00 -1.53 -13.31
CA VAL A 39 -0.56 -0.80 -12.11
C VAL A 39 -1.11 -1.48 -10.86
N ARG A 40 -2.40 -1.82 -10.85
CA ARG A 40 -3.05 -2.49 -9.72
C ARG A 40 -2.41 -3.84 -9.42
N GLU A 41 -2.18 -4.67 -10.43
CA GLU A 41 -1.50 -5.97 -10.28
C GLU A 41 -0.09 -5.83 -9.72
N ALA A 42 0.69 -4.87 -10.25
CA ALA A 42 2.06 -4.64 -9.79
C ALA A 42 2.10 -4.06 -8.37
N ALA A 43 1.13 -3.23 -7.99
CA ALA A 43 1.01 -2.69 -6.64
C ALA A 43 0.68 -3.79 -5.63
N SER A 44 -0.28 -4.66 -5.95
CA SER A 44 -0.60 -5.84 -5.13
C SER A 44 0.62 -6.75 -4.96
N LEU A 45 1.36 -7.01 -6.03
CA LEU A 45 2.57 -7.83 -5.98
C LEU A 45 3.68 -7.17 -5.14
N TYR A 46 3.83 -5.85 -5.21
CA TYR A 46 4.77 -5.11 -4.37
C TYR A 46 4.38 -5.18 -2.90
N LEU A 47 3.13 -4.89 -2.56
CA LEU A 47 2.60 -4.96 -1.19
C LEU A 47 2.78 -6.36 -0.59
N SER A 48 2.43 -7.42 -1.32
CA SER A 48 2.62 -8.81 -0.88
C SER A 48 4.09 -9.22 -0.75
N SER A 49 5.01 -8.49 -1.40
CA SER A 49 6.45 -8.75 -1.30
C SER A 49 7.12 -8.03 -0.12
N LEU A 50 6.45 -7.02 0.46
CA LEU A 50 6.97 -6.29 1.60
C LEU A 50 6.98 -7.21 2.83
N PRO A 51 8.11 -7.28 3.58
CA PRO A 51 8.11 -7.96 4.87
C PRO A 51 7.12 -7.25 5.80
N ALA A 52 6.39 -8.02 6.62
CA ALA A 52 5.42 -7.51 7.59
C ALA A 52 5.96 -6.38 8.49
N LYS A 53 7.28 -6.28 8.67
CA LYS A 53 7.98 -5.22 9.41
C LYS A 53 7.99 -3.84 8.74
N LYS A 54 7.60 -3.72 7.46
CA LYS A 54 7.36 -2.43 6.76
C LYS A 54 5.89 -2.03 6.72
N ALA A 55 4.99 -2.83 7.30
CA ALA A 55 3.66 -2.36 7.66
C ALA A 55 3.84 -1.31 8.77
N MET A 56 3.27 -0.12 8.54
CA MET A 56 3.58 1.13 9.23
C MET A 56 3.63 1.06 10.78
N PRO A 57 4.53 1.84 11.43
CA PRO A 57 4.35 2.20 12.83
C PRO A 57 2.98 2.87 13.01
N ASN A 58 2.35 2.65 14.17
CA ASN A 58 1.00 3.13 14.46
C ASN A 58 0.90 4.65 14.18
N PRO A 59 0.08 5.08 13.21
CA PRO A 59 0.03 6.46 12.75
C PRO A 59 -0.57 7.41 13.78
N PHE A 60 -1.17 6.89 14.86
CA PHE A 60 -1.79 7.67 15.92
C PHE A 60 -0.85 7.95 17.10
N LEU A 61 0.37 7.40 17.11
CA LEU A 61 1.34 7.66 18.18
C LEU A 61 1.95 9.08 18.09
N ASP A 62 2.04 9.65 16.88
CA ASP A 62 2.66 10.96 16.64
C ASP A 62 1.63 12.07 16.33
N VAL A 63 0.33 11.77 16.37
CA VAL A 63 -0.73 12.79 16.18
C VAL A 63 -0.98 13.49 17.50
N LEU A 64 -0.24 14.58 17.75
CA LEU A 64 -0.57 15.57 18.76
C LEU A 64 -1.68 16.47 18.19
N ASP A 65 -2.92 15.97 18.24
CA ASP A 65 -4.12 16.79 18.06
C ASP A 65 -4.67 17.13 19.45
N ASP A 66 -4.60 18.41 19.83
CA ASP A 66 -5.08 18.94 21.12
C ASP A 66 -6.61 18.73 21.31
N ARG A 67 -7.32 18.31 20.26
CA ARG A 67 -8.75 18.00 20.28
C ARG A 67 -9.05 16.54 20.58
N LEU A 68 -8.04 15.65 20.56
CA LEU A 68 -8.17 14.28 21.00
C LEU A 68 -7.66 14.15 22.44
N ASP A 69 -8.51 13.61 23.31
CA ASP A 69 -8.10 13.24 24.66
C ASP A 69 -7.19 11.99 24.63
N GLU A 70 -6.41 11.84 25.71
CA GLU A 70 -5.43 10.75 25.84
C GLU A 70 -6.12 9.38 25.85
N ASP A 71 -7.33 9.31 26.43
CA ASP A 71 -8.11 8.09 26.50
C ASP A 71 -8.54 7.62 25.10
N THR A 72 -9.02 8.53 24.23
CA THR A 72 -9.36 8.16 22.85
C THR A 72 -8.12 7.75 22.05
N ARG A 73 -6.97 8.39 22.26
CA ARG A 73 -5.71 7.96 21.63
C ARG A 73 -5.31 6.54 22.05
N ALA A 74 -5.41 6.23 23.34
CA ALA A 74 -5.10 4.90 23.87
C ALA A 74 -6.05 3.83 23.30
N THR A 75 -7.34 4.14 23.19
CA THR A 75 -8.33 3.24 22.56
C THR A 75 -8.00 2.99 21.10
N LEU A 76 -7.74 4.03 20.30
CA LEU A 76 -7.41 3.89 18.88
C LEU A 76 -6.12 3.10 18.67
N ALA A 77 -5.11 3.28 19.53
CA ALA A 77 -3.88 2.52 19.47
C ALA A 77 -4.10 1.04 19.82
N ALA A 78 -4.95 0.74 20.79
CA ALA A 78 -5.31 -0.63 21.15
C ALA A 78 -6.09 -1.32 20.02
N GLU A 79 -7.08 -0.63 19.43
CA GLU A 79 -7.85 -1.12 18.29
C GLU A 79 -6.95 -1.42 17.08
N TRP A 80 -5.98 -0.53 16.79
CA TRP A 80 -5.00 -0.73 15.73
C TRP A 80 -4.11 -1.95 15.99
N ASN A 81 -3.59 -2.08 17.22
CA ASN A 81 -2.74 -3.21 17.60
C ASN A 81 -3.49 -4.54 17.50
N GLU A 82 -4.76 -4.58 17.91
CA GLU A 82 -5.62 -5.76 17.76
C GLU A 82 -5.84 -6.09 16.27
N ALA A 83 -6.06 -5.08 15.42
CA ALA A 83 -6.19 -5.27 13.98
C ALA A 83 -4.90 -5.86 13.37
N VAL A 84 -3.73 -5.36 13.78
CA VAL A 84 -2.42 -5.88 13.34
C VAL A 84 -2.22 -7.33 13.78
N GLN A 85 -2.58 -7.68 15.02
CA GLN A 85 -2.48 -9.06 15.51
C GLN A 85 -3.40 -10.00 14.74
N LYS A 86 -4.66 -9.60 14.50
CA LYS A 86 -5.60 -10.37 13.66
C LYS A 86 -5.07 -10.60 12.25
N ILE A 87 -4.37 -9.62 11.66
CA ILE A 87 -3.73 -9.75 10.35
C ILE A 87 -2.56 -10.75 10.40
N GLN A 88 -1.73 -10.69 11.46
CA GLN A 88 -0.59 -11.59 11.64
C GLN A 88 -1.02 -13.03 11.90
N GLU A 89 -2.07 -13.26 12.69
CA GLU A 89 -2.63 -14.59 12.94
C GLU A 89 -3.22 -15.21 11.67
N LYS A 90 -3.96 -14.42 10.87
CA LYS A 90 -4.45 -14.87 9.55
C LYS A 90 -3.32 -15.20 8.56
N SER A 91 -2.15 -14.57 8.69
CA SER A 91 -0.99 -14.83 7.81
C SER A 91 -0.18 -16.08 8.17
N LYS A 92 -0.37 -16.62 9.39
CA LYS A 92 0.32 -17.81 9.91
C LYS A 92 -0.48 -19.12 9.74
N LYS A 93 -1.75 -19.03 9.34
CA LYS A 93 -2.60 -20.17 9.02
C LYS A 93 -2.54 -20.47 7.52
#